data_AF-A0A139QRI7-F1
#
_entry.id   AF-A0A139QRI7-F1
#
_cell.length_a   1.000
_cell.length_b   1.000
_cell.length_c   1.000
_cell.angle_alpha   90.00
_cell.angle_beta   90.00
_cell.angle_gamma   90.00
#
_symmetry.space_group_name_H-M   'P 1'
#
loop_
_entity.id
_entity.type
_entity.pdbx_description
1 polymer ?
#
loop_
_entity_poly.entity_id
_entity_poly.type
_entity_poly.pdbx_seq_one_letter_code
_entity_poly.pdbx_strand_id
1 'polypeptide(L)'
;MRKDTKMDAHVTRSGYRYYTPTQKKSEVTKPEEEKKWKKGLRWLGKAIWLGIKNLPSVIARAAVLMVATPLMFLLFIFNLIKSLIATAIGWFVFKVVVSLLVVSYWAFFTKEGTLPIEVETWYTNWVFPQGVPIYHWWETTIIVVLAVITALSLTFRPTDET
;
A
#
# COMPACT_ATOMS: atom_id res chain seq x y z
N MET A 1 30.79 27.24 31.03
CA MET A 1 30.81 28.42 30.15
C MET A 1 29.48 28.50 29.40
N ARG A 2 28.66 29.52 29.66
CA ARG A 2 27.33 29.70 29.02
C ARG A 2 27.53 30.55 27.76
N LYS A 3 27.08 30.06 26.60
CA LYS A 3 27.19 30.75 25.30
C LYS A 3 26.42 32.08 25.33
N ASP A 4 27.07 33.16 24.92
CA ASP A 4 26.45 34.48 24.76
C ASP A 4 25.37 34.41 23.67
N THR A 5 24.12 34.54 24.09
CA THR A 5 22.98 34.68 23.18
C THR A 5 23.07 36.06 22.53
N LYS A 6 23.32 36.11 21.22
CA LYS A 6 23.28 37.38 20.47
C LYS A 6 21.86 37.97 20.61
N MET A 7 21.77 39.19 21.13
CA MET A 7 20.53 39.94 21.29
C MET A 7 20.61 41.21 20.47
N ASP A 8 19.50 41.59 19.84
CA ASP A 8 19.39 42.83 19.07
C ASP A 8 18.88 43.95 19.98
N ALA A 9 19.57 45.10 19.94
CA ALA A 9 19.23 46.28 20.73
C ALA A 9 18.26 47.17 19.97
N HIS A 10 17.12 47.47 20.57
CA HIS A 10 16.14 48.41 20.02
C HIS A 10 16.10 49.66 20.90
N VAL A 11 16.03 50.83 20.27
CA VAL A 11 15.85 52.11 20.96
C VAL A 11 14.51 52.68 20.55
N THR A 12 13.62 52.93 21.53
CA THR A 12 12.34 53.59 21.28
C THR A 12 12.55 55.07 20.97
N ARG A 13 11.54 55.71 20.37
CA ARG A 13 11.56 57.16 20.08
C ARG A 13 11.71 58.03 21.35
N SER A 14 11.39 57.48 22.53
CA SER A 14 11.61 58.10 23.85
C SER A 14 13.00 57.84 24.45
N GLY A 15 13.89 57.17 23.73
CA GLY A 15 15.27 56.90 24.16
C GLY A 15 15.45 55.64 25.01
N TYR A 16 14.39 54.88 25.27
CA TYR A 16 14.46 53.67 26.08
C TYR A 16 15.03 52.51 25.25
N ARG A 17 16.02 51.78 25.79
CA ARG A 17 16.65 50.64 25.10
C ARG A 17 16.19 49.31 25.68
N TYR A 18 15.78 48.39 24.82
CA TYR A 18 15.47 47.01 25.22
C TYR A 18 16.02 46.01 24.19
N TYR A 19 16.30 44.80 24.66
CA TYR A 19 16.97 43.76 23.87
C TYR A 19 16.01 42.61 23.59
N THR A 20 15.94 42.16 22.34
CA THR A 20 15.17 40.96 21.98
C THR A 20 16.10 39.87 21.42
N PRO A 21 15.84 38.58 21.70
CA PRO A 21 16.65 37.50 21.17
C PRO A 21 16.46 37.41 19.64
N THR A 22 17.57 37.45 18.90
CA THR A 22 17.56 37.34 17.43
C THR A 22 16.97 35.99 17.02
N GLN A 23 15.71 35.97 16.57
CA GLN A 23 15.14 34.76 16.00
C GLN A 23 15.76 34.52 14.63
N LYS A 24 16.53 33.44 14.49
CA LYS A 24 16.99 32.97 13.18
C LYS A 24 15.76 32.71 12.31
N LYS A 25 15.61 33.54 11.27
CA LYS A 25 14.64 33.42 10.18
C LYS A 25 14.63 31.96 9.71
N SER A 26 13.51 31.27 9.91
CA SER A 26 13.32 29.88 9.50
C SER A 26 13.36 29.80 7.98
N GLU A 27 14.42 29.19 7.48
CA GLU A 27 14.57 28.81 6.08
C GLU A 27 13.51 27.75 5.76
N VAL A 28 12.63 28.08 4.82
CA VAL A 28 11.50 27.26 4.36
C VAL A 28 12.02 25.90 3.92
N THR A 29 11.90 24.90 4.79
CA THR A 29 12.32 23.53 4.52
C THR A 29 11.10 22.73 4.06
N LYS A 30 10.90 22.58 2.75
CA LYS A 30 10.28 21.36 2.20
C LYS A 30 11.41 20.31 2.16
N PRO A 31 11.33 19.18 2.89
CA PRO A 31 10.59 18.00 2.43
C PRO A 31 10.10 17.07 3.58
N GLU A 32 8.82 17.16 3.98
CA GLU A 32 8.24 16.16 4.90
C GLU A 32 7.62 14.97 4.16
N GLU A 33 7.15 15.15 2.93
CA GLU A 33 6.37 14.14 2.20
C GLU A 33 7.21 12.93 1.78
N GLU A 34 8.45 13.13 1.32
CA GLU A 34 9.37 12.02 1.02
C GLU A 34 9.65 11.13 2.24
N LYS A 35 9.80 11.76 3.42
CA LYS A 35 10.05 11.03 4.67
C LYS A 35 8.82 10.25 5.13
N LYS A 36 7.61 10.80 4.93
CA LYS A 36 6.35 10.10 5.25
C LYS A 36 6.13 8.90 4.31
N TRP A 37 6.36 9.06 3.01
CA TRP A 37 6.22 7.96 2.04
C TRP A 37 7.21 6.83 2.30
N LYS A 38 8.50 7.14 2.53
CA LYS A 38 9.50 6.12 2.89
C LYS A 38 9.17 5.41 4.21
N LYS A 39 8.56 6.12 5.16
CA LYS A 39 8.11 5.54 6.45
C LYS A 39 6.90 4.62 6.26
N GLY A 40 5.95 5.02 5.41
CA GLY A 40 4.80 4.18 5.01
C GLY A 40 5.22 2.92 4.28
N LEU A 41 6.14 3.02 3.32
CA LEU A 41 6.66 1.86 2.58
C LEU A 41 7.43 0.89 3.49
N ARG A 42 8.25 1.41 4.41
CA ARG A 42 8.92 0.58 5.44
C ARG A 42 7.93 -0.09 6.38
N TRP A 43 6.84 0.58 6.72
CA TRP A 43 5.80 0.01 7.57
C TRP A 43 5.03 -1.10 6.85
N LEU A 44 4.64 -0.88 5.60
CA LEU A 44 4.03 -1.90 4.74
C LEU A 44 4.96 -3.10 4.56
N GLY A 45 6.23 -2.89 4.25
CA GLY A 45 7.21 -3.96 4.11
C GLY A 45 7.40 -4.76 5.41
N LYS A 46 7.46 -4.09 6.56
CA LYS A 46 7.53 -4.75 7.87
C LYS A 46 6.24 -5.53 8.19
N ALA A 47 5.07 -4.97 7.88
CA ALA A 47 3.78 -5.61 8.11
C ALA A 47 3.63 -6.87 7.26
N ILE A 48 4.01 -6.79 5.98
CA ILE A 48 4.03 -7.94 5.06
C ILE A 48 5.01 -9.00 5.57
N TRP A 49 6.22 -8.61 5.97
CA TRP A 49 7.23 -9.54 6.47
C TRP A 49 6.81 -10.24 7.77
N LEU A 50 6.23 -9.48 8.72
CA LEU A 50 5.68 -10.03 9.96
C LEU A 50 4.49 -10.96 9.69
N GLY A 51 3.64 -10.60 8.72
CA GLY A 51 2.56 -11.45 8.23
C GLY A 51 3.08 -12.79 7.71
N ILE A 52 4.06 -12.76 6.79
CA ILE A 52 4.67 -13.96 6.19
C ILE A 52 5.37 -14.82 7.24
N LYS A 53 6.12 -14.22 8.17
CA LYS A 53 6.87 -14.95 9.18
C LYS A 53 5.96 -15.64 10.21
N ASN A 54 4.83 -15.03 10.53
CA ASN A 54 3.90 -15.57 11.54
C ASN A 54 2.76 -16.39 10.94
N LEU A 55 2.58 -16.35 9.62
CA LEU A 55 1.58 -17.11 8.86
C LEU A 55 1.53 -18.60 9.25
N PRO A 56 2.66 -19.35 9.33
CA PRO A 56 2.62 -20.76 9.70
C PRO A 56 2.07 -20.99 11.12
N SER A 57 2.45 -20.14 12.07
CA SER A 57 1.98 -20.23 13.46
C SER A 57 0.51 -19.84 13.59
N VAL A 58 0.06 -18.85 12.81
CA VAL A 58 -1.35 -18.42 12.80
C VAL A 58 -2.21 -19.49 12.16
N ILE A 59 -1.77 -20.08 11.04
CA ILE A 59 -2.44 -21.23 10.39
C ILE A 59 -2.52 -22.44 11.34
N ALA A 60 -1.46 -22.73 12.09
CA ALA A 60 -1.47 -23.84 13.05
C ALA A 60 -2.44 -23.61 14.21
N ARG A 61 -2.43 -22.42 14.82
CA ARG A 61 -3.38 -22.06 15.90
C ARG A 61 -4.81 -21.99 15.40
N ALA A 62 -4.99 -21.48 14.19
CA ALA A 62 -6.24 -21.46 13.46
C ALA A 62 -6.82 -22.86 13.25
N ALA A 63 -5.99 -23.79 12.79
CA ALA A 63 -6.38 -25.18 12.58
C ALA A 63 -6.79 -25.85 13.90
N VAL A 64 -6.05 -25.62 14.98
CA VAL A 64 -6.39 -26.15 16.31
C VAL A 64 -7.72 -25.60 16.82
N LEU A 65 -8.00 -24.30 16.61
CA LEU A 65 -9.29 -23.68 16.97
C LEU A 65 -10.46 -24.13 16.07
N MET A 66 -10.21 -24.38 14.78
CA MET A 66 -11.22 -24.90 13.85
C MET A 66 -11.64 -26.33 14.18
N VAL A 67 -10.70 -27.18 14.62
CA VAL A 67 -11.02 -28.53 15.08
C VAL A 67 -11.87 -28.48 16.35
N ALA A 68 -11.66 -27.48 17.21
CA ALA A 68 -12.42 -27.32 18.45
C ALA A 68 -13.83 -26.73 18.24
N THR A 69 -14.10 -26.05 17.12
CA THR A 69 -15.39 -25.38 16.88
C THR A 69 -15.84 -25.53 15.42
N PRO A 70 -16.74 -26.49 15.13
CA PRO A 70 -17.22 -26.77 13.76
C PRO A 70 -17.77 -25.54 13.02
N LEU A 71 -18.33 -24.58 13.76
CA LEU A 71 -18.84 -23.32 13.24
C LEU A 71 -17.74 -22.43 12.63
N MET A 72 -16.55 -22.40 13.23
CA MET A 72 -15.41 -21.59 12.76
C MET A 72 -14.89 -22.10 11.41
N PHE A 73 -14.92 -23.41 11.21
CA PHE A 73 -14.57 -24.03 9.93
C PHE A 73 -15.55 -23.63 8.82
N LEU A 74 -16.85 -23.61 9.12
CA LEU A 74 -17.87 -23.13 8.18
C LEU A 74 -17.64 -21.66 7.79
N LEU A 75 -17.43 -20.80 8.79
CA LEU A 75 -17.15 -19.37 8.58
C LEU A 75 -15.90 -19.15 7.73
N PHE A 76 -14.86 -19.94 7.96
CA PHE A 76 -13.66 -19.89 7.14
C PHE A 76 -13.90 -20.27 5.69
N ILE A 77 -14.66 -21.32 5.42
CA ILE A 77 -15.00 -21.68 4.03
C ILE A 77 -15.77 -20.55 3.35
N PHE A 78 -16.76 -19.96 4.02
CA PHE A 78 -17.49 -18.82 3.47
C PHE A 78 -16.58 -17.61 3.22
N ASN A 79 -15.68 -17.30 4.16
CA ASN A 79 -14.71 -16.22 4.02
C ASN A 79 -13.67 -16.52 2.92
N LEU A 80 -13.28 -17.77 2.74
CA LEU A 80 -12.36 -18.22 1.70
C LEU A 80 -12.98 -18.02 0.31
N ILE A 81 -14.23 -18.44 0.11
CA ILE A 81 -14.94 -18.26 -1.16
C ILE A 81 -15.10 -16.77 -1.47
N LYS A 82 -15.58 -15.98 -0.50
CA LYS A 82 -15.73 -14.52 -0.66
C LYS A 82 -14.41 -13.86 -1.00
N SER A 83 -13.36 -14.23 -0.27
CA SER A 83 -12.03 -13.67 -0.50
C SER A 83 -11.48 -14.07 -1.86
N LEU A 84 -11.69 -15.32 -2.30
CA LEU A 84 -11.21 -15.81 -3.58
C LEU A 84 -11.82 -15.00 -4.73
N ILE A 85 -13.14 -14.79 -4.69
CA ILE A 85 -13.87 -13.97 -5.67
C ILE A 85 -13.34 -12.53 -5.64
N ALA A 86 -13.21 -11.93 -4.46
CA ALA A 86 -12.72 -10.56 -4.31
C ALA A 86 -11.29 -10.40 -4.86
N THR A 87 -10.39 -11.34 -4.57
CA THR A 87 -9.01 -11.31 -5.09
C THR A 87 -8.95 -11.56 -6.59
N ALA A 88 -9.80 -12.43 -7.15
CA ALA A 88 -9.84 -12.67 -8.59
C ALA A 88 -10.33 -11.43 -9.35
N ILE A 89 -11.40 -10.78 -8.85
CA ILE A 89 -11.88 -9.50 -9.41
C ILE A 89 -10.82 -8.41 -9.25
N GLY A 90 -10.22 -8.30 -8.06
CA GLY A 90 -9.17 -7.33 -7.79
C GLY A 90 -7.95 -7.50 -8.70
N TRP A 91 -7.56 -8.75 -8.98
CA TRP A 91 -6.50 -9.07 -9.93
C TRP A 91 -6.86 -8.59 -11.34
N PHE A 92 -8.07 -8.88 -11.81
CA PHE A 92 -8.52 -8.43 -13.13
C PHE A 92 -8.52 -6.90 -13.24
N VAL A 93 -9.10 -6.20 -12.25
CA VAL A 93 -9.10 -4.73 -12.20
C VAL A 93 -7.68 -4.17 -12.17
N PHE A 94 -6.77 -4.77 -11.38
CA PHE A 94 -5.37 -4.38 -11.35
C PHE A 94 -4.73 -4.47 -12.74
N LYS A 95 -4.95 -5.57 -13.47
CA LYS A 95 -4.41 -5.71 -14.83
C LYS A 95 -4.94 -4.63 -15.76
N VAL A 96 -6.25 -4.37 -15.74
CA VAL A 96 -6.90 -3.33 -16.55
C VAL A 96 -6.31 -1.95 -16.24
N VAL A 97 -6.14 -1.60 -14.96
CA VAL A 97 -5.57 -0.32 -14.55
C VAL A 97 -4.12 -0.17 -15.02
N VAL A 98 -3.29 -1.20 -14.83
CA VAL A 98 -1.90 -1.20 -15.30
C VAL A 98 -1.83 -1.04 -16.82
N SER A 99 -2.68 -1.75 -17.56
CA SER A 99 -2.73 -1.58 -19.01
C SER A 99 -3.14 -0.17 -19.43
N LEU A 100 -4.15 0.42 -18.78
CA LEU A 100 -4.58 1.78 -19.10
C LEU A 100 -3.46 2.79 -18.86
N LEU A 101 -2.66 2.62 -17.81
CA LEU A 101 -1.48 3.46 -17.57
C LEU A 101 -0.42 3.33 -18.67
N VAL A 102 -0.14 2.10 -19.14
CA VAL A 102 0.84 1.88 -20.22
C VAL A 102 0.32 2.42 -21.56
N VAL A 103 -0.93 2.12 -21.90
CA VAL A 103 -1.58 2.59 -23.13
C VAL A 103 -1.65 4.11 -23.16
N SER A 104 -2.06 4.75 -22.06
CA SER A 104 -2.10 6.21 -21.96
C SER A 104 -0.70 6.81 -22.03
N TYR A 105 0.30 6.25 -21.36
CA TYR A 105 1.69 6.68 -21.50
C TYR A 105 2.12 6.70 -22.97
N TRP A 106 1.93 5.59 -23.70
CA TRP A 106 2.27 5.55 -25.12
C TRP A 106 1.46 6.57 -25.93
N ALA A 107 0.13 6.58 -25.81
CA ALA A 107 -0.74 7.48 -26.56
C ALA A 107 -0.41 8.98 -26.34
N PHE A 108 -0.02 9.39 -25.13
CA PHE A 108 0.36 10.77 -24.83
C PHE A 108 1.75 11.14 -25.38
N PHE A 109 2.71 10.22 -25.34
CA PHE A 109 4.10 10.52 -25.71
C PHE A 109 4.40 10.33 -27.20
N THR A 110 3.74 9.41 -27.91
CA THR A 110 3.97 9.21 -29.35
C THR A 110 3.29 10.27 -30.23
N LYS A 111 2.36 11.09 -29.71
CA LYS A 111 1.64 12.17 -30.42
C LYS A 111 0.88 11.77 -31.70
N GLU A 112 1.01 10.54 -32.17
CA GLU A 112 0.38 10.04 -33.40
C GLU A 112 -1.06 9.55 -33.16
N GLY A 113 -1.54 9.49 -31.92
CA GLY A 113 -2.91 9.06 -31.58
C GLY A 113 -3.19 7.58 -31.86
N THR A 114 -2.22 6.86 -32.42
CA THR A 114 -2.27 5.43 -32.74
C THR A 114 -1.33 4.67 -31.80
N LEU A 115 -1.79 3.50 -31.35
CA LEU A 115 -0.98 2.61 -30.52
C LEU A 115 -0.12 1.74 -31.43
N PRO A 116 1.19 1.56 -31.12
CA PRO A 116 2.00 0.56 -31.80
C PRO A 116 1.39 -0.83 -31.65
N ILE A 117 1.45 -1.65 -32.71
CA ILE A 117 0.91 -3.03 -32.72
C ILE A 117 1.49 -3.87 -31.58
N GLU A 118 2.75 -3.62 -31.21
CA GLU A 118 3.43 -4.27 -30.09
C GLU A 118 2.75 -3.98 -28.75
N VAL A 119 2.30 -2.73 -28.54
CA VAL A 119 1.61 -2.31 -27.32
C VAL A 119 0.19 -2.88 -27.27
N GLU A 120 -0.50 -2.95 -28.41
CA GLU A 120 -1.82 -3.57 -28.52
C GLU A 120 -1.76 -5.09 -28.25
N THR A 121 -0.76 -5.76 -28.80
CA THR A 121 -0.52 -7.19 -28.58
C THR A 121 -0.15 -7.46 -27.12
N TRP A 122 0.73 -6.63 -26.55
CA TRP A 122 1.08 -6.70 -25.13
C TRP A 122 -0.14 -6.48 -24.23
N TYR A 123 -0.95 -5.46 -24.52
CA TYR A 123 -2.18 -5.14 -23.80
C TYR A 123 -3.13 -6.35 -23.76
N THR A 124 -3.40 -6.91 -24.94
CA THR A 124 -4.33 -8.03 -25.08
C THR A 124 -3.82 -9.26 -24.34
N ASN A 125 -2.54 -9.59 -24.48
CA ASN A 125 -1.92 -10.71 -23.78
C ASN A 125 -1.81 -10.50 -22.26
N TRP A 126 -1.70 -9.25 -21.79
CA TRP A 126 -1.66 -8.91 -20.38
C TRP A 126 -3.04 -9.05 -19.72
N VAL A 127 -4.07 -8.43 -20.31
CA VAL A 127 -5.43 -8.44 -19.73
C VAL A 127 -6.11 -9.80 -19.94
N PHE A 128 -5.97 -10.39 -21.12
CA PHE A 128 -6.56 -11.67 -21.50
C PHE A 128 -5.52 -12.62 -22.11
N PRO A 129 -4.56 -13.14 -21.32
CA PRO A 129 -3.65 -14.16 -21.79
C PRO A 129 -4.43 -15.36 -22.34
N GLN A 130 -4.19 -15.73 -23.60
CA GLN A 130 -4.91 -16.84 -24.27
C GLN A 130 -6.44 -16.66 -24.28
N GLY A 131 -6.94 -15.43 -24.24
CA GLY A 131 -8.38 -15.12 -24.28
C GLY A 131 -9.10 -15.28 -22.94
N VAL A 132 -8.40 -15.62 -21.85
CA VAL A 132 -8.99 -15.73 -20.50
C VAL A 132 -8.34 -14.74 -19.53
N PRO A 133 -9.08 -14.19 -18.56
CA PRO A 133 -8.56 -13.17 -17.65
C PRO A 133 -7.53 -13.71 -16.65
N ILE A 134 -7.48 -15.02 -16.43
CA ILE A 134 -6.50 -15.69 -15.57
C ILE A 134 -6.06 -16.94 -16.34
N TYR A 135 -4.79 -17.03 -16.68
CA TYR A 135 -4.25 -18.15 -17.46
C TYR A 135 -3.01 -18.75 -16.81
N HIS A 136 -2.12 -17.92 -16.31
CA HIS A 136 -0.82 -18.40 -15.84
C HIS A 136 -0.92 -18.96 -14.42
N TRP A 137 -0.20 -20.06 -14.17
CA TRP A 137 -0.12 -20.69 -12.84
C TRP A 137 0.38 -19.76 -11.73
N TRP A 138 1.22 -18.77 -12.07
CA TRP A 138 1.69 -17.81 -11.09
C TRP A 138 0.58 -16.81 -10.68
N GLU A 139 -0.34 -16.45 -11.60
CA GLU A 139 -1.51 -15.61 -11.27
C GLU A 139 -2.43 -16.33 -10.30
N THR A 140 -2.75 -17.60 -10.59
CA THR A 140 -3.60 -18.42 -9.72
C THR A 140 -2.97 -18.60 -8.34
N THR A 141 -1.65 -18.80 -8.28
CA THR A 141 -0.91 -18.89 -7.00
C THR A 141 -1.04 -17.61 -6.17
N ILE A 142 -0.84 -16.44 -6.78
CA ILE A 142 -0.97 -15.14 -6.08
C ILE A 142 -2.40 -14.96 -5.55
N ILE A 143 -3.41 -15.23 -6.38
CA ILE A 143 -4.82 -15.10 -6.00
C ILE A 143 -5.14 -16.01 -4.81
N VAL A 144 -4.75 -17.28 -4.87
CA VAL A 144 -5.01 -18.25 -3.80
C VAL A 144 -4.30 -17.86 -2.51
N VAL A 145 -3.02 -17.49 -2.57
CA VAL A 145 -2.25 -17.09 -1.38
C VAL A 145 -2.88 -15.85 -0.73
N LEU A 146 -3.21 -14.83 -1.50
CA LEU A 146 -3.87 -13.63 -0.99
C LEU A 146 -5.26 -13.95 -0.43
N ALA A 147 -6.02 -14.82 -1.10
CA ALA A 147 -7.34 -15.23 -0.63
C ALA A 147 -7.28 -15.96 0.71
N VAL A 148 -6.33 -16.87 0.88
CA VAL A 148 -6.13 -17.60 2.14
C VAL A 148 -5.72 -16.65 3.26
N ILE A 149 -4.78 -15.72 3.02
CA ILE A 149 -4.34 -14.74 4.03
C ILE A 149 -5.53 -13.87 4.48
N THR A 150 -6.32 -13.40 3.53
CA THR A 150 -7.45 -12.52 3.80
C THR A 150 -8.58 -13.28 4.51
N ALA A 151 -8.87 -14.52 4.09
CA ALA A 151 -9.86 -15.37 4.72
C ALA A 151 -9.48 -15.75 6.15
N LEU A 152 -8.21 -16.10 6.41
CA LEU A 152 -7.69 -16.31 7.75
C LEU A 152 -7.81 -15.02 8.58
N SER A 153 -7.43 -13.88 8.03
CA SER A 153 -7.52 -12.59 8.73
C SER A 153 -8.96 -12.27 9.15
N LEU A 154 -9.94 -12.45 8.26
CA LEU A 154 -11.36 -12.25 8.53
C LEU A 154 -11.94 -13.27 9.54
N THR A 155 -11.37 -14.47 9.60
CA THR A 155 -11.84 -15.52 10.50
C THR A 155 -11.27 -15.37 11.91
N PHE A 156 -10.02 -14.91 12.05
CA PHE A 156 -9.35 -14.76 13.36
C PHE A 156 -9.45 -13.36 13.97
N ARG A 157 -9.74 -12.34 13.16
CA ARG A 157 -10.18 -11.04 13.62
C ARG A 157 -11.62 -10.81 13.14
N PRO A 158 -12.64 -11.31 13.87
CA PRO A 158 -13.90 -10.61 13.82
C PRO A 158 -13.58 -9.17 14.25
N THR A 159 -13.91 -8.20 13.42
CA THR A 159 -13.71 -6.79 13.71
C THR A 159 -14.22 -6.50 15.12
N ASP A 160 -13.32 -6.15 16.04
CA ASP A 160 -13.70 -5.24 17.11
C ASP A 160 -14.11 -3.94 16.39
N GLU A 161 -15.23 -3.34 16.80
CA GLU A 161 -15.94 -2.20 16.19
C GLU A 161 -17.05 -2.63 15.20
N THR A 162 -18.33 -2.25 15.33
CA THR A 162 -19.10 -1.35 16.22
C THR A 162 -20.58 -1.64 15.95
#